data_AF-A0A933Z5R6-F1
#
_entry.id   AF-A0A933Z5R6-F1
#
_cell.length_a   1.000
_cell.length_b   1.000
_cell.length_c   1.000
_cell.angle_alpha   90.00
_cell.angle_beta   90.00
_cell.angle_gamma   90.00
#
_symmetry.space_group_name_H-M   'P 1'
#
loop_
_entity.id
_entity.type
_entity.pdbx_description
1 polymer ?
#
loop_
_entity_poly.entity_id
_entity_poly.type
_entity_poly.pdbx_seq_one_letter_code
_entity_poly.pdbx_strand_id
1 'polypeptide(L)' 'IDGRYVLSRDVKKPKPVEDYLKIQRRFRHLKPEDIAVIQKRVDQDWDRLMALVKATNPEKITD' A
#
# COMPACT_ATOMS: atom_id res chain seq x y z
N ILE A 1 9.92 7.46 -13.25
CA ILE A 1 10.38 7.98 -14.56
C ILE A 1 11.44 9.02 -14.25
N ASP A 2 12.64 8.90 -14.83
CA ASP A 2 13.77 9.82 -14.60
C ASP A 2 14.15 10.00 -13.12
N GLY A 3 14.26 8.88 -12.39
CA GLY A 3 14.58 8.89 -10.95
C GLY A 3 13.44 9.34 -10.03
N ARG A 4 12.29 9.76 -10.58
CA ARG A 4 11.11 10.14 -9.80
C ARG A 4 10.16 8.97 -9.59
N TYR A 5 9.69 8.82 -8.35
CA TYR A 5 8.65 7.89 -7.98
C TYR A 5 7.30 8.55 -8.21
N VAL A 6 6.47 8.00 -9.09
CA VAL A 6 5.15 8.54 -9.40
C VAL A 6 4.11 7.48 -9.09
N LEU A 7 3.10 7.83 -8.29
CA LEU A 7 1.93 6.97 -8.12
C LEU A 7 1.12 6.98 -9.42
N SER A 8 0.99 5.81 -10.05
CA SER A 8 0.13 5.65 -11.23
C SER A 8 -1.35 5.73 -10.87
N ARG A 9 -1.70 5.41 -9.62
CA ARG A 9 -3.05 5.54 -9.07
C ARG A 9 -2.96 6.12 -7.67
N ASP A 10 -3.57 7.29 -7.49
CA ASP A 10 -3.71 7.89 -6.17
C ASP A 10 -4.85 7.20 -5.40
N VAL A 11 -4.50 6.59 -4.26
CA VAL A 11 -5.44 5.88 -3.39
C VAL A 11 -5.50 6.64 -2.07
N LYS A 12 -6.45 7.57 -1.97
CA LYS A 12 -6.62 8.43 -0.78
C LYS A 12 -7.01 7.67 0.49
N LYS A 13 -7.68 6.53 0.34
CA LYS A 13 -8.17 5.69 1.45
C LYS A 13 -7.93 4.21 1.11
N PRO A 14 -6.74 3.66 1.39
CA PRO A 14 -6.48 2.25 1.17
C PRO A 14 -7.40 1.40 2.05
N LYS A 15 -7.98 0.35 1.46
CA LYS A 15 -8.79 -0.62 2.21
C LYS A 15 -7.87 -1.63 2.92
N PRO A 16 -8.30 -2.23 4.03
CA PRO A 16 -7.57 -3.33 4.66
C PRO A 16 -7.33 -4.48 3.68
N VAL A 17 -6.20 -5.17 3.81
CA VAL A 17 -5.84 -6.31 2.95
C VAL A 17 -6.85 -7.44 3.07
N GLU A 18 -7.44 -7.61 4.26
CA GLU A 18 -8.46 -8.61 4.55
C GLU A 18 -9.66 -8.54 3.58
N ASP A 19 -10.11 -7.33 3.22
CA ASP A 19 -11.23 -7.15 2.30
C ASP A 19 -10.98 -7.75 0.93
N TYR A 20 -9.71 -7.74 0.47
CA TYR A 20 -9.30 -8.35 -0.78
C TYR A 20 -9.04 -9.85 -0.63
N LEU A 21 -8.44 -10.27 0.50
CA LEU A 21 -8.08 -11.66 0.74
C LEU A 21 -9.31 -12.56 0.97
N LYS A 22 -10.33 -12.09 1.70
CA LYS A 22 -11.53 -12.88 2.06
C LYS A 22 -12.33 -13.41 0.86
N ILE A 23 -12.29 -12.68 -0.26
CA ILE A 23 -13.02 -13.02 -1.48
C ILE A 23 -12.31 -14.15 -2.26
N GLN A 24 -10.99 -14.30 -2.06
CA GLN A 24 -10.17 -15.22 -2.84
C GLN A 24 -10.02 -16.57 -2.13
N ARG A 25 -10.54 -17.63 -2.75
CA ARG A 25 -10.49 -19.01 -2.18
C ARG A 25 -9.09 -19.46 -1.80
N ARG A 26 -8.05 -19.06 -2.54
CA ARG A 26 -6.66 -19.42 -2.27
C ARG A 26 -6.13 -18.93 -0.92
N PHE A 27 -6.75 -17.92 -0.31
CA PHE A 27 -6.33 -17.33 0.96
C PHE A 27 -7.21 -17.74 2.16
N ARG A 28 -8.18 -18.65 1.97
CA ARG A 28 -9.05 -19.12 3.06
C ARG A 28 -8.33 -19.88 4.19
N HIS A 29 -7.10 -20.31 3.97
CA HIS A 29 -6.29 -21.01 4.97
C HIS A 29 -5.52 -20.07 5.90
N LEU A 30 -5.50 -18.76 5.59
CA LEU A 30 -4.82 -17.77 6.43
C LEU A 30 -5.61 -17.53 7.71
N LYS A 31 -4.90 -17.46 8.83
CA LYS A 31 -5.46 -17.11 10.13
C LYS A 31 -5.44 -15.60 10.33
N PRO A 32 -6.20 -15.06 11.31
CA PRO A 32 -6.16 -13.63 11.62
C PRO A 32 -4.75 -13.08 11.90
N GLU A 33 -3.89 -13.89 12.52
CA GLU A 33 -2.49 -13.51 12.79
C GLU A 33 -1.68 -13.36 11.50
N ASP A 34 -1.89 -14.23 10.52
CA ASP A 34 -1.25 -14.13 9.21
C ASP A 34 -1.70 -12.86 8.47
N ILE A 35 -3.00 -12.56 8.53
CA ILE A 35 -3.58 -11.35 7.93
C ILE A 35 -3.00 -10.10 8.58
N ALA A 36 -2.83 -10.09 9.91
CA ALA A 36 -2.22 -8.97 10.63
C ALA A 36 -0.76 -8.72 10.22
N VAL A 37 0.03 -9.79 10.04
CA VAL A 37 1.41 -9.69 9.54
C VAL A 37 1.44 -9.12 8.12
N ILE A 38 0.54 -9.59 7.24
CA ILE A 38 0.43 -9.11 5.86
C ILE A 38 0.02 -7.62 5.85
N GLN A 39 -0.97 -7.23 6.65
CA GLN A 39 -1.43 -5.84 6.76
C GLN A 39 -0.26 -4.94 7.16
N LYS A 40 0.47 -5.28 8.23
CA LYS A 40 1.61 -4.51 8.72
C LYS A 40 2.68 -4.33 7.64
N ARG A 41 2.98 -5.38 6.88
CA ARG A 41 3.97 -5.31 5.79
C ARG A 41 3.50 -4.39 4.67
N VAL A 42 2.25 -4.51 4.25
CA VAL A 42 1.67 -3.66 3.19
C VAL A 42 1.66 -2.20 3.63
N ASP A 43 1.33 -1.90 4.88
CA ASP A 43 1.36 -0.54 5.42
C ASP A 43 2.79 0.04 5.39
N GLN A 44 3.79 -0.74 5.82
CA GLN A 44 5.20 -0.34 5.77
C GLN A 44 5.70 -0.07 4.34
N ASP A 45 5.34 -0.95 3.40
CA ASP A 45 5.72 -0.79 1.99
C ASP A 45 5.02 0.45 1.37
N TRP A 46 3.78 0.72 1.77
CA TRP A 46 3.04 1.91 1.35
C TRP A 46 3.66 3.19 1.89
N ASP A 47 3.96 3.26 3.19
CA ASP A 47 4.62 4.42 3.81
C ASP A 47 5.97 4.71 3.16
N ARG A 48 6.75 3.66 2.86
CA ARG A 48 8.01 3.79 2.15
C ARG A 48 7.82 4.35 0.75
N LEU A 49 6.83 3.85 0.00
CA LEU A 49 6.51 4.35 -1.33
C LEU A 49 6.12 5.83 -1.28
N MET A 50 5.26 6.22 -0.33
CA MET A 50 4.84 7.60 -0.13
C MET A 50 6.01 8.53 0.21
N ALA A 51 6.94 8.08 1.06
CA ALA A 51 8.15 8.83 1.39
C ALA A 51 9.04 9.06 0.15
N LEU A 52 9.20 8.04 -0.71
CA LEU A 52 9.96 8.16 -1.96
C LEU A 52 9.29 9.10 -2.96
N VAL A 53 7.96 9.03 -3.08
CA VAL A 53 7.16 9.93 -3.91
C VAL A 53 7.35 11.38 -3.44
N LYS A 54 7.25 11.62 -2.12
CA LYS A 54 7.47 12.94 -1.51
C LYS A 54 8.88 13.46 -1.73
N ALA A 55 9.90 12.63 -1.52
CA ALA A 55 11.30 13.01 -1.68
C ALA A 55 11.65 13.36 -3.13
N THR A 56 11.02 12.69 -4.10
CA THR A 56 11.34 12.87 -5.53
C THR A 56 10.37 13.79 -6.29
N ASN A 57 9.27 14.22 -5.65
CA ASN A 57 8.28 15.16 -6.21
C ASN A 57 7.82 16.17 -5.14
N PRO A 58 8.70 17.06 -4.64
CA PRO A 58 8.37 17.99 -3.57
C PRO A 58 7.25 18.98 -3.94
N GLU A 59 7.03 19.26 -5.22
CA GLU A 59 6.06 20.28 -5.70
C GLU A 59 4.63 19.78 -5.89
N LYS A 60 4.37 18.47 -5.87
CA LYS A 60 3.03 17.90 -6.12
C LYS A 60 2.16 17.66 -4.87
N ILE A 61 2.63 18.07 -3.69
CA ILE A 61 1.98 17.74 -2.40
C ILE A 61 0.98 18.83 -1.96
N THR A 62 1.01 19.99 -2.60
CA THR A 62 0.00 21.05 -2.43
C THR A 62 -1.19 20.79 -3.37
N ASP A 63 -2.10 19.90 -2.99
CA ASP A 63 -3.49 19.83 -3.49
C ASP A 63 -4.38 19.00 -2.55
#